data_AF-A0A6L5Z4J0-F1
#
_entry.id   AF-A0A6L5Z4J0-F1
#
_cell.length_a   1.000
_cell.length_b   1.000
_cell.length_c   1.000
_cell.angle_alpha   90.00
_cell.angle_beta   90.00
_cell.angle_gamma   90.00
#
_symmetry.space_group_name_H-M   'P 1'
#
loop_
_entity.id
_entity.type
_entity.pdbx_description
1 polymer ?
#
loop_
_entity_poly.entity_id
_entity_poly.type
_entity_poly.pdbx_seq_one_letter_code
_entity_poly.pdbx_strand_id
1 'polypeptide(L)'
;MTTPNSDTAPSADAEALDRLIEQEDVLQICYWYQGEGFGEAFTPQAVLPFLKGGAAEVAETFERLVEAGEMRAEGAAYAFTADGRRKAGRMFFETFTEFQQPSHGECTAGCCDGDEPCDDPAHAHHAHAHG
;
A
#
# COMPACT_ATOMS: atom_id res chain seq x y z
N MET A 1 37.13 -27.74 -13.67
CA MET A 1 37.49 -26.32 -13.53
C MET A 1 36.20 -25.58 -13.22
N THR A 2 35.94 -25.34 -11.95
CA THR A 2 34.75 -24.61 -11.49
C THR A 2 35.14 -23.14 -11.40
N THR A 3 34.52 -22.29 -12.22
CA THR A 3 34.65 -20.84 -12.08
C THR A 3 34.03 -20.41 -10.74
N PRO A 4 34.72 -19.63 -9.90
CA PRO A 4 34.06 -19.02 -8.75
C PRO A 4 33.06 -17.98 -9.25
N ASN A 5 31.83 -18.02 -8.73
CA ASN A 5 30.87 -16.94 -8.90
C ASN A 5 31.47 -15.68 -8.30
N SER A 6 31.59 -14.62 -9.10
CA SER A 6 31.94 -13.29 -8.61
C SER A 6 30.76 -12.72 -7.84
N ASP A 7 30.83 -12.80 -6.51
CA ASP A 7 30.02 -12.02 -5.58
C ASP A 7 30.43 -10.54 -5.75
N THR A 8 29.80 -9.86 -6.71
CA THR A 8 30.05 -8.44 -6.97
C THR A 8 29.16 -7.65 -6.02
N ALA A 9 29.77 -6.94 -5.07
CA ALA A 9 29.05 -6.00 -4.21
C ALA A 9 28.24 -5.00 -5.07
N PRO A 10 27.07 -4.53 -4.58
CA PRO A 10 26.24 -3.58 -5.33
C PRO A 10 27.04 -2.30 -5.65
N SER A 11 26.77 -1.72 -6.83
CA SER A 11 27.38 -0.44 -7.22
C SER A 11 26.74 0.70 -6.43
N ALA A 12 27.45 1.83 -6.31
CA ALA A 12 26.93 3.03 -5.63
C ALA A 12 25.59 3.53 -6.22
N ASP A 13 25.39 3.34 -7.54
CA ASP A 13 24.14 3.69 -8.22
C ASP A 13 22.99 2.78 -7.81
N ALA A 14 23.24 1.48 -7.63
CA ALA A 14 22.23 0.53 -7.16
C ALA A 14 21.80 0.88 -5.73
N GLU A 15 22.75 1.15 -4.84
CA GLU A 15 22.45 1.58 -3.46
C GLU A 15 21.70 2.92 -3.42
N ALA A 16 22.01 3.85 -4.33
CA ALA A 16 21.29 5.12 -4.42
C ALA A 16 19.84 4.92 -4.88
N LEU A 17 19.62 4.02 -5.83
CA LEU A 17 18.28 3.66 -6.28
C LEU A 17 17.47 2.98 -5.18
N ASP A 18 18.07 2.01 -4.47
CA ASP A 18 17.41 1.30 -3.36
C ASP A 18 16.98 2.28 -2.27
N ARG A 19 17.84 3.26 -1.92
CA ARG A 19 17.49 4.33 -0.96
C ARG A 19 16.34 5.21 -1.42
N LEU A 20 16.16 5.43 -2.73
CA LEU A 20 15.03 6.19 -3.25
C LEU A 20 13.75 5.37 -3.15
N ILE A 21 13.80 4.08 -3.51
CA ILE A 21 12.68 3.15 -3.39
C ILE A 21 12.21 3.06 -1.94
N GLU A 22 13.13 2.90 -0.98
CA GLU A 22 12.80 2.87 0.45
C GLU A 22 12.08 4.13 0.92
N GLN A 23 12.54 5.31 0.49
CA GLN A 23 11.91 6.58 0.83
C GLN A 23 10.48 6.67 0.28
N GLU A 24 10.28 6.25 -0.97
CA GLU A 24 8.97 6.23 -1.61
C GLU A 24 8.02 5.24 -0.92
N ASP A 25 8.50 4.05 -0.57
CA ASP A 25 7.72 3.04 0.15
C ASP A 25 7.28 3.56 1.53
N VAL A 26 8.20 4.14 2.31
CA VAL A 26 7.88 4.71 3.63
C VAL A 26 6.84 5.83 3.53
N LEU A 27 6.99 6.75 2.55
CA LEU A 27 6.03 7.84 2.34
C LEU A 27 4.64 7.32 1.97
N GLN A 28 4.56 6.36 1.05
CA GLN A 28 3.29 5.78 0.61
C GLN A 28 2.59 5.01 1.73
N ILE A 29 3.33 4.20 2.49
CA ILE A 29 2.79 3.48 3.66
C ILE A 29 2.28 4.47 4.71
N CYS A 30 3.01 5.54 5.04
CA CYS A 30 2.55 6.53 6.01
C CYS A 30 1.29 7.27 5.53
N TYR A 31 1.19 7.56 4.23
CA TYR A 31 -0.01 8.18 3.66
C TYR A 31 -1.23 7.26 3.76
N TRP A 32 -1.05 5.98 3.41
CA TRP A 32 -2.08 4.95 3.59
C TRP A 32 -2.46 4.78 5.06
N TYR A 33 -1.48 4.67 5.96
CA TYR A 33 -1.66 4.51 7.40
C TYR A 33 -2.54 5.61 8.01
N GLN A 34 -2.29 6.87 7.61
CA GLN A 34 -3.13 8.00 7.99
C GLN A 34 -4.54 7.92 7.38
N GLY A 35 -4.66 7.50 6.12
CA GLY A 35 -5.94 7.33 5.42
C GLY A 35 -6.85 6.26 6.04
N GLU A 36 -6.27 5.20 6.58
CA GLU A 36 -6.99 4.15 7.34
C GLU A 36 -7.41 4.59 8.75
N GLY A 37 -6.95 5.76 9.21
CA GLY A 37 -7.31 6.30 10.52
C GLY A 37 -6.45 5.78 11.68
N PHE A 38 -5.27 5.20 11.43
CA PHE A 38 -4.34 4.79 12.49
C PHE A 38 -3.61 5.96 13.16
N GLY A 39 -3.73 7.17 12.61
CA GLY A 39 -3.22 8.41 13.19
C GLY A 39 -2.31 9.19 12.24
N GLU A 40 -1.82 10.34 12.71
CA GLU A 40 -0.97 11.25 11.93
C GLU A 40 0.50 11.26 12.40
N ALA A 41 0.81 10.46 13.43
CA ALA A 41 2.13 10.28 13.98
C ALA A 41 2.59 8.84 13.75
N PHE A 42 3.73 8.68 13.07
CA PHE A 42 4.28 7.41 12.63
C PHE A 42 5.50 7.07 13.48
N THR A 43 5.61 5.83 13.93
CA THR A 43 6.87 5.30 14.47
C THR A 43 7.44 4.29 13.46
N PRO A 44 8.76 4.17 13.32
CA PRO A 44 9.38 3.16 12.46
C PRO A 44 8.82 1.76 12.71
N GLN A 45 8.59 1.41 13.97
CA GLN A 45 8.07 0.13 14.42
C GLN A 45 6.61 -0.10 13.99
N ALA A 46 5.78 0.94 13.95
CA ALA A 46 4.37 0.82 13.56
C ALA A 46 4.21 0.54 12.06
N VAL A 47 5.10 1.09 11.23
CA VAL A 47 5.03 0.95 9.77
C VAL A 47 5.86 -0.21 9.23
N LEU A 48 6.86 -0.68 9.99
CA LEU A 48 7.75 -1.79 9.63
C LEU A 48 7.03 -3.04 9.08
N PRO A 49 5.89 -3.50 9.63
CA PRO A 49 5.21 -4.69 9.13
C PRO A 49 4.72 -4.59 7.67
N PHE A 50 4.64 -3.37 7.12
CA PHE A 50 4.18 -3.10 5.76
C PHE A 50 5.32 -2.83 4.78
N LEU A 51 6.57 -2.86 5.25
CA LEU A 51 7.77 -2.53 4.48
C LEU A 51 8.64 -3.77 4.30
N LYS A 52 9.47 -3.75 3.24
CA LYS A 52 10.39 -4.86 2.93
C LYS A 52 11.72 -4.79 3.68
N GLY A 53 12.09 -3.61 4.18
CA GLY A 53 13.36 -3.34 4.85
C GLY A 53 13.40 -3.73 6.34
N GLY A 54 14.60 -3.66 6.92
CA GLY A 54 14.84 -3.88 8.34
C GLY A 54 14.49 -2.67 9.22
N ALA A 55 14.35 -2.90 10.53
CA ALA A 55 14.01 -1.84 11.49
C ALA A 55 14.99 -0.65 11.47
N ALA A 56 16.29 -0.93 11.29
CA ALA A 56 17.31 0.12 11.20
C ALA A 56 17.17 0.94 9.92
N GLU A 57 17.00 0.28 8.76
CA GLU A 57 16.83 0.93 7.46
C GLU A 57 15.57 1.82 7.45
N VAL A 58 14.47 1.35 8.02
CA VAL A 58 13.24 2.14 8.14
C VAL A 58 13.47 3.36 9.03
N ALA A 59 14.14 3.21 10.18
CA ALA A 59 14.46 4.34 11.06
C ALA A 59 15.36 5.38 10.37
N GLU A 60 16.43 4.94 9.71
CA GLU A 60 17.31 5.80 8.92
C GLU A 60 16.54 6.48 7.78
N THR A 61 15.57 5.80 7.17
CA THR A 61 14.73 6.39 6.12
C THR A 61 13.90 7.55 6.66
N PHE A 62 13.30 7.41 7.85
CA PHE A 62 12.58 8.52 8.48
C PHE A 62 13.49 9.73 8.74
N GLU A 63 14.72 9.50 9.18
CA GLU A 63 15.71 10.57 9.38
C GLU A 63 16.02 11.30 8.05
N ARG A 64 16.27 10.55 6.97
CA ARG A 64 16.47 11.12 5.63
C ARG A 64 15.25 11.92 5.14
N LEU A 65 14.03 11.44 5.41
CA LEU A 65 12.79 12.15 5.04
C LEU A 65 12.61 13.45 5.84
N VAL A 66 13.10 13.51 7.08
CA VAL A 66 13.16 14.75 7.85
C VAL A 66 14.18 15.72 7.25
N GLU A 67 15.38 15.24 6.89
CA GLU A 67 16.39 16.06 6.22
C GLU A 67 15.90 16.60 4.88
N ALA A 68 15.12 15.81 4.13
CA ALA A 68 14.48 16.21 2.88
C ALA A 68 13.30 17.18 3.06
N GLY A 69 12.83 17.44 4.29
CA GLY A 69 11.69 18.32 4.58
C GLY A 69 10.32 17.71 4.30
N GLU A 70 10.25 16.40 4.11
CA GLU A 70 9.00 15.67 3.81
C GLU A 70 8.31 15.20 5.09
N MET A 71 9.09 15.01 6.15
CA MET A 71 8.61 14.72 7.49
C MET A 71 9.20 15.67 8.53
N ARG A 72 8.62 15.64 9.72
CA ARG A 72 9.12 16.33 10.91
C ARG A 72 9.15 15.35 12.07
N ALA A 73 10.23 15.38 12.85
CA ALA A 73 10.33 14.60 14.07
C ALA A 73 9.49 15.24 15.19
N GLU A 74 8.76 14.40 15.92
CA GLU A 74 7.94 14.75 17.09
C GLU A 74 8.28 13.79 18.25
N GLY A 75 9.41 14.04 18.92
CA GLY A 75 9.91 13.16 19.97
C GLY A 75 10.33 11.80 19.39
N ALA A 76 9.57 10.75 19.67
CA ALA A 76 9.84 9.39 19.19
C ALA A 76 9.02 9.00 17.94
N ALA A 77 8.20 9.92 17.43
CA ALA A 77 7.38 9.73 16.24
C ALA A 77 7.71 10.76 15.15
N TYR A 78 7.13 10.57 13.98
CA TYR A 78 7.27 11.43 12.82
C TYR A 78 5.89 11.82 12.32
N ALA A 79 5.76 13.03 11.78
CA ALA A 79 4.55 13.48 11.12
C ALA A 79 4.90 14.02 9.73
N PHE A 80 3.95 14.01 8.82
CA PHE A 80 4.15 14.68 7.53
C PHE A 80 4.34 16.19 7.69
N THR A 81 5.17 16.76 6.81
CA THR A 81 5.00 18.17 6.43
C THR A 81 3.86 18.30 5.41
N ALA A 82 3.36 19.51 5.19
CA ALA A 82 2.30 19.72 4.20
C ALA A 82 2.74 19.29 2.79
N ASP A 83 4.00 19.54 2.44
CA ASP A 83 4.56 19.18 1.14
C ASP A 83 4.84 17.68 1.04
N GLY A 84 5.38 17.06 2.10
CA GLY A 84 5.57 15.62 2.16
C GLY A 84 4.26 14.85 2.02
N ARG A 85 3.18 15.28 2.70
CA ARG A 85 1.85 14.67 2.55
C ARG A 85 1.32 14.78 1.13
N ARG A 86 1.50 15.95 0.48
CA ARG A 86 1.07 16.15 -0.91
C ARG A 86 1.87 15.27 -1.87
N LYS A 87 3.19 15.15 -1.68
CA LYS A 87 4.06 14.27 -2.46
C LYS A 87 3.62 12.81 -2.31
N ALA A 88 3.48 12.34 -1.07
CA ALA A 88 3.06 10.97 -0.75
C ALA A 88 1.70 10.62 -1.36
N GLY A 89 0.71 11.51 -1.25
CA GLY A 89 -0.60 11.28 -1.85
C GLY A 89 -0.58 11.22 -3.38
N ARG A 90 0.28 12.00 -4.04
CA ARG A 90 0.46 11.92 -5.50
C ARG A 90 1.09 10.57 -5.90
N MET A 91 2.17 10.17 -5.24
CA MET A 91 2.82 8.88 -5.50
C MET A 91 1.86 7.72 -5.26
N PHE A 92 1.15 7.75 -4.13
CA PHE A 92 0.15 6.74 -3.81
C PHE A 92 -0.96 6.69 -4.88
N PHE A 93 -1.46 7.84 -5.35
CA PHE A 93 -2.43 7.86 -6.43
C PHE A 93 -1.85 7.27 -7.73
N GLU A 94 -0.65 7.65 -8.12
CA GLU A 94 0.02 7.17 -9.35
C GLU A 94 0.25 5.65 -9.30
N THR A 95 0.71 5.12 -8.16
CA THR A 95 1.01 3.69 -7.99
C THR A 95 -0.26 2.85 -7.77
N PHE A 96 -1.26 3.38 -7.06
CA PHE A 96 -2.43 2.60 -6.60
C PHE A 96 -3.67 2.74 -7.50
N THR A 97 -3.75 3.75 -8.37
CA THR A 97 -4.88 3.91 -9.31
C THR A 97 -4.98 2.71 -10.26
N GLU A 98 -3.85 2.11 -10.65
CA GLU A 98 -3.84 0.92 -11.51
C GLU A 98 -4.44 -0.31 -10.81
N PHE A 99 -4.35 -0.40 -9.48
CA PHE A 99 -4.93 -1.48 -8.68
C PHE A 99 -6.42 -1.26 -8.33
N GLN A 100 -6.91 -0.02 -8.46
CA GLN A 100 -8.33 0.32 -8.28
C GLN A 100 -9.12 0.29 -9.59
N GLN A 101 -8.44 0.23 -10.75
CA GLN A 101 -9.14 -0.11 -11.98
C GLN A 101 -9.73 -1.51 -11.80
N PRO A 102 -10.98 -1.75 -12.21
CA PRO A 102 -11.48 -3.10 -12.27
C PRO A 102 -10.52 -3.91 -13.14
N SER A 103 -9.72 -4.79 -12.52
CA SER A 103 -9.13 -5.90 -13.25
C SER A 103 -10.27 -6.65 -13.91
N HIS A 104 -10.08 -7.18 -15.11
CA HIS A 104 -11.11 -7.87 -15.89
C HIS A 104 -11.69 -9.10 -15.15
N GLY A 105 -12.54 -8.81 -14.17
CA GLY A 105 -13.36 -9.69 -13.35
C GLY A 105 -14.73 -9.01 -13.35
N GLU A 106 -15.45 -9.28 -14.41
CA GLU A 106 -16.82 -8.88 -14.65
C GLU A 106 -17.70 -9.18 -13.43
N CYS A 107 -18.00 -8.16 -12.63
CA CYS A 107 -19.29 -8.08 -11.96
C CYS A 107 -20.20 -7.27 -12.87
N THR A 108 -20.92 -7.95 -13.76
CA THR A 108 -22.12 -7.37 -14.35
C THR A 108 -23.10 -7.06 -13.22
N ALA A 109 -23.86 -5.97 -13.37
CA ALA A 109 -24.95 -5.65 -12.47
C ALA A 109 -25.87 -6.88 -12.30
N GLY A 110 -26.01 -7.36 -11.07
CA GLY A 110 -26.83 -8.54 -10.72
C GLY A 110 -26.16 -9.61 -9.84
N CYS A 111 -24.91 -9.45 -9.40
CA CYS A 111 -24.21 -10.51 -8.65
C CYS A 111 -24.48 -10.52 -7.13
N CYS A 112 -24.97 -9.42 -6.54
CA CYS A 112 -25.37 -9.39 -5.13
C CYS A 112 -26.55 -8.44 -4.93
N ASP A 113 -27.77 -8.96 -5.04
CA ASP A 113 -28.94 -8.33 -4.41
C ASP A 113 -29.61 -9.36 -3.49
N GLY A 114 -29.36 -9.23 -2.19
CA GLY A 114 -30.32 -9.64 -1.17
C GLY A 114 -30.00 -10.89 -0.35
N ASP A 115 -30.03 -10.72 0.98
CA ASP A 115 -30.08 -11.75 2.00
C ASP A 115 -31.35 -12.64 1.89
N GLU A 116 -31.34 -13.68 1.06
CA GLU A 116 -32.33 -14.76 1.13
C GLU A 116 -31.65 -16.11 1.48
N PRO A 117 -32.13 -16.83 2.51
CA PRO A 117 -31.56 -18.12 2.87
C PRO A 117 -31.93 -19.17 1.82
N CYS A 118 -30.92 -19.87 1.31
CA CYS A 118 -31.09 -21.06 0.47
C CYS A 118 -31.64 -22.22 1.31
N ASP A 119 -32.95 -22.32 1.51
CA ASP A 119 -33.60 -23.52 2.06
C ASP A 119 -35.07 -23.70 1.57
N ASP A 120 -35.22 -24.54 0.52
CA ASP A 120 -36.34 -25.46 0.17
C ASP A 120 -37.77 -24.90 -0.10
N PRO A 121 -38.84 -25.66 -0.43
CA PRO A 121 -39.08 -26.86 -1.26
C PRO A 121 -40.28 -26.63 -2.23
N ALA A 122 -40.09 -26.35 -3.52
CA ALA A 122 -41.24 -26.23 -4.44
C ALA A 122 -40.96 -26.74 -5.87
N HIS A 123 -40.73 -28.04 -5.97
CA HIS A 123 -41.45 -28.81 -6.99
C HIS A 123 -42.96 -28.63 -6.77
N ALA A 124 -43.61 -27.69 -7.46
CA ALA A 124 -45.06 -27.71 -7.61
C ALA A 124 -45.53 -26.93 -8.84
N HIS A 125 -46.10 -27.69 -9.78
CA HIS A 125 -47.09 -27.34 -10.78
C HIS A 125 -47.85 -26.01 -10.57
N HIS A 126 -48.03 -25.21 -11.62
CA HIS A 126 -49.34 -24.98 -12.28
C HIS A 126 -49.26 -23.81 -13.27
N ALA A 127 -49.93 -24.00 -14.41
CA ALA A 127 -50.14 -23.03 -15.48
C ALA A 127 -50.88 -21.77 -15.01
N HIS A 128 -50.77 -20.66 -15.74
CA HIS A 128 -51.92 -19.95 -16.34
C HIS A 128 -51.46 -18.83 -17.29
N ALA A 129 -52.20 -18.67 -18.38
CA ALA A 129 -52.05 -17.69 -19.45
C ALA A 129 -52.37 -16.24 -19.03
N HIS A 130 -51.97 -15.26 -19.84
CA HIS A 130 -52.84 -14.29 -20.54
C HIS A 130 -52.04 -13.04 -20.98
N GLY A 131 -52.31 -12.56 -22.20
CA GLY A 131 -51.85 -11.30 -22.76
C GLY A 131 -51.60 -11.40 -24.25
#